data_AF-A0AAN9A7P7-F1
#
_entry.id   AF-A0AAN9A7P7-F1
#
_cell.length_a   1.000
_cell.length_b   1.000
_cell.length_c   1.000
_cell.angle_alpha   90.00
_cell.angle_beta   90.00
_cell.angle_gamma   90.00
#
_symmetry.space_group_name_H-M   'P 1'
#
loop_
_entity.id
_entity.type
_entity.pdbx_description
1 polymer ?
#
loop_
_entity_poly.entity_id
_entity_poly.type
_entity_poly.pdbx_seq_one_letter_code
_entity_poly.pdbx_strand_id
1 'polypeptide(L)'
;MASNDEDLCTSYADFAVICSFIDQFGEKLGLTLPNIGELQIFLEDTDNVNPLFAQGVCLLLRRINRSIKFDRWERGLQRFAHTYSHQDGWELERFGFKKAKLEVKIRVFKHLLEAQFDMYKSFKDKVNLLGATELRLQPCGRDKKGVSYWCQLDECANLRIYRDDQDEETWTLVARSAKVCF
;
A
#
# COMPACT_ATOMS: atom_id res chain seq x y z
N MET A 1 -11.85 21.46 21.86
CA MET A 1 -11.94 20.02 21.54
C MET A 1 -11.67 19.92 20.06
N ALA A 2 -10.44 19.54 19.69
CA ALA A 2 -10.09 19.35 18.29
C ALA A 2 -10.91 18.17 17.76
N SER A 3 -11.49 18.30 16.57
CA SER A 3 -12.05 17.18 15.84
C SER A 3 -11.04 16.04 15.86
N ASN A 4 -11.41 14.87 16.39
CA ASN A 4 -10.69 13.64 16.08
C ASN A 4 -10.90 13.42 14.58
N ASP A 5 -10.03 13.99 13.75
CA ASP A 5 -9.76 13.38 12.46
C ASP A 5 -9.20 12.00 12.80
N GLU A 6 -10.04 10.98 12.61
CA GLU A 6 -9.60 9.61 12.74
C GLU A 6 -8.41 9.43 11.78
N ASP A 7 -7.27 9.00 12.32
CA ASP A 7 -6.08 8.69 11.54
C ASP A 7 -6.39 7.43 10.72
N LEU A 8 -6.91 7.64 9.50
CA LEU A 8 -7.43 6.61 8.61
C LEU A 8 -6.53 6.44 7.40
N CYS A 9 -6.43 5.21 6.87
CA CYS A 9 -5.66 4.92 5.66
C CYS A 9 -6.10 5.78 4.47
N THR A 10 -7.39 6.07 4.38
CA THR A 10 -7.97 6.89 3.30
C THR A 10 -7.49 8.34 3.27
N SER A 11 -6.89 8.82 4.36
CA SER A 11 -6.32 10.15 4.46
C SER A 11 -4.92 10.25 3.84
N TYR A 12 -4.31 9.12 3.47
CA TYR A 12 -2.96 9.06 2.93
C TYR A 12 -2.96 8.69 1.43
N ALA A 13 -2.37 9.56 0.60
CA ALA A 13 -2.20 9.30 -0.85
C ALA A 13 -1.41 8.00 -1.11
N ASP A 14 -0.41 7.70 -0.27
CA ASP A 14 0.38 6.48 -0.35
C ASP A 14 -0.45 5.20 -0.21
N PHE A 15 -1.57 5.26 0.53
CA PHE A 15 -2.49 4.12 0.60
C PHE A 15 -3.21 3.88 -0.73
N ALA A 16 -3.55 4.94 -1.46
CA ALA A 16 -4.08 4.82 -2.81
C ALA A 16 -3.06 4.16 -3.75
N VAL A 17 -1.78 4.55 -3.66
CA VAL A 17 -0.70 3.92 -4.44
C VAL A 17 -0.61 2.42 -4.18
N ILE A 18 -0.67 2.01 -2.91
CA ILE A 18 -0.69 0.58 -2.53
C ILE A 18 -1.89 -0.15 -3.13
N CYS A 19 -3.08 0.45 -3.04
CA CYS A 19 -4.30 -0.15 -3.58
C CYS A 19 -4.20 -0.38 -5.09
N SER A 20 -3.74 0.64 -5.84
CA SER A 20 -3.49 0.53 -7.28
C SER A 20 -2.44 -0.53 -7.62
N PHE A 21 -1.40 -0.64 -6.80
CA PHE A 21 -0.38 -1.67 -6.99
C PHE A 21 -0.99 -3.08 -6.87
N ILE A 22 -1.79 -3.32 -5.82
CA ILE A 22 -2.39 -4.63 -5.57
C ILE A 22 -3.30 -5.04 -6.74
N ASP A 23 -4.14 -4.11 -7.20
CA ASP A 23 -5.05 -4.33 -8.32
C ASP A 23 -4.30 -4.67 -9.62
N GLN A 24 -3.30 -3.85 -9.99
CA GLN A 24 -2.62 -3.98 -11.29
C GLN A 24 -1.56 -5.09 -11.33
N PHE A 25 -0.90 -5.35 -10.19
CA PHE A 25 0.31 -6.16 -10.11
C PHE A 25 0.24 -7.33 -9.11
N GLY A 26 -0.79 -7.41 -8.28
CA GLY A 26 -0.95 -8.46 -7.26
C GLY A 26 -0.85 -9.88 -7.84
N GLU A 27 -1.57 -10.15 -8.94
CA GLU A 27 -1.51 -11.44 -9.63
C GLU A 27 -0.10 -11.77 -10.16
N LYS A 28 0.63 -10.76 -10.63
CA LYS A 28 1.97 -10.95 -11.23
C LYS A 28 3.02 -11.30 -10.19
N LEU A 29 2.85 -10.83 -8.95
CA LEU A 29 3.65 -11.25 -7.80
C LEU A 29 3.44 -12.73 -7.44
N GLY A 30 2.30 -13.31 -7.82
CA GLY A 30 1.95 -14.69 -7.47
C GLY A 30 1.81 -14.87 -5.95
N LEU A 31 1.31 -13.84 -5.26
CA LEU A 31 1.03 -13.84 -3.83
C LEU A 31 -0.46 -13.53 -3.64
N THR A 32 -1.10 -14.21 -2.69
CA THR A 32 -2.43 -13.82 -2.21
C THR A 32 -2.25 -12.61 -1.29
N LEU A 33 -2.42 -11.42 -1.84
CA LEU A 33 -2.43 -10.18 -1.08
C LEU A 33 -3.86 -9.93 -0.55
N PRO A 34 -4.01 -9.27 0.62
CA PRO A 34 -5.32 -8.91 1.13
C PRO A 34 -6.03 -7.97 0.14
N ASN A 35 -7.36 -8.05 0.10
CA ASN A 35 -8.14 -7.06 -0.62
C ASN A 35 -8.02 -5.68 0.07
N ILE A 36 -8.47 -4.63 -0.61
CA ILE A 36 -8.31 -3.25 -0.16
C ILE A 36 -8.94 -3.02 1.24
N GLY A 37 -10.13 -3.59 1.48
CA GLY A 37 -10.83 -3.45 2.76
C GLY A 37 -10.12 -4.18 3.90
N GLU A 38 -9.67 -5.41 3.65
CA GLU A 38 -8.86 -6.19 4.59
C GLU A 38 -7.55 -5.48 4.94
N LEU A 39 -6.85 -4.97 3.92
CA LEU A 39 -5.60 -4.25 4.13
C LEU A 39 -5.80 -3.01 4.99
N GLN A 40 -6.89 -2.26 4.77
CA GLN A 40 -7.23 -1.11 5.60
C GLN A 40 -7.38 -1.53 7.07
N ILE A 41 -8.18 -2.57 7.34
CA ILE A 41 -8.37 -3.12 8.69
C ILE A 41 -7.03 -3.54 9.29
N PHE A 42 -6.17 -4.21 8.53
CA PHE A 42 -4.89 -4.72 9.03
C PHE A 42 -3.90 -3.61 9.40
N LEU A 43 -3.92 -2.48 8.68
CA LEU A 43 -3.04 -1.35 8.96
C LEU A 43 -3.55 -0.48 10.12
N GLU A 44 -4.87 -0.27 10.19
CA GLU A 44 -5.54 0.53 11.21
C GLU A 44 -5.64 -0.19 12.57
N ASP A 45 -5.58 -1.53 12.61
CA ASP A 45 -5.53 -2.29 13.87
C ASP A 45 -4.26 -1.94 14.67
N THR A 46 -4.46 -1.42 15.88
CA THR A 46 -3.37 -1.09 16.82
C THR A 46 -3.28 -2.06 17.99
N ASP A 47 -4.20 -3.01 18.10
CA ASP A 47 -4.27 -3.97 19.21
C ASP A 47 -3.72 -5.33 18.81
N ASN A 48 -3.84 -5.70 17.55
CA ASN A 48 -3.30 -6.93 16.97
C ASN A 48 -2.57 -6.67 15.65
N VAL A 49 -1.76 -7.64 15.23
CA VAL A 49 -1.23 -7.69 13.87
C VAL A 49 -1.81 -8.92 13.21
N ASN A 50 -2.53 -8.72 12.10
CA ASN A 50 -3.14 -9.84 11.41
C ASN A 50 -2.05 -10.83 10.91
N PRO A 51 -2.15 -12.13 11.21
CA PRO A 51 -1.16 -13.12 10.77
C PRO A 51 -1.00 -13.20 9.25
N LEU A 52 -2.07 -12.99 8.47
CA LEU A 52 -2.04 -13.00 7.01
C LEU A 52 -1.22 -11.81 6.49
N PHE A 53 -1.38 -10.64 7.10
CA PHE A 53 -0.56 -9.47 6.77
C PHE A 53 0.92 -9.73 7.05
N ALA A 54 1.25 -10.24 8.26
CA ALA A 54 2.63 -10.60 8.61
C ALA A 54 3.22 -11.63 7.64
N GLN A 55 2.41 -12.60 7.19
CA GLN A 55 2.80 -13.58 6.17
C GLN A 55 3.10 -12.94 4.83
N GLY A 56 2.21 -12.07 4.35
CA GLY A 56 2.41 -11.29 3.13
C GLY A 56 3.72 -10.49 3.16
N VAL A 57 3.95 -9.74 4.25
CA VAL A 57 5.19 -8.97 4.44
C VAL A 57 6.42 -9.89 4.45
N CYS A 58 6.36 -11.02 5.16
CA CYS A 58 7.47 -11.97 5.18
C CYS A 58 7.79 -12.52 3.78
N LEU A 59 6.76 -12.82 2.98
CA LEU A 59 6.93 -13.32 1.61
C LEU A 59 7.52 -12.24 0.70
N LEU A 60 7.01 -11.00 0.75
CA LEU A 60 7.54 -9.86 0.00
C LEU A 60 9.02 -9.60 0.32
N LEU A 61 9.39 -9.66 1.60
CA LEU A 61 10.80 -9.48 2.00
C LEU A 61 11.68 -10.62 1.46
N ARG A 62 11.19 -11.87 1.46
CA ARG A 62 11.93 -13.01 0.87
C ARG A 62 12.14 -12.86 -0.63
N ARG A 63 11.17 -12.29 -1.36
CA ARG A 63 11.27 -12.04 -2.80
C ARG A 63 12.37 -11.05 -3.18
N ILE A 64 12.69 -10.12 -2.28
CA ILE A 64 13.79 -9.15 -2.47
C ILE A 64 15.11 -9.62 -1.83
N ASN A 65 15.35 -10.94 -1.86
CA ASN A 65 16.55 -11.61 -1.37
C ASN A 65 16.87 -11.39 0.12
N ARG A 66 15.85 -11.23 0.98
CA ARG A 66 16.05 -11.25 2.44
C ARG A 66 15.73 -12.64 2.98
N SER A 67 16.73 -13.32 3.54
CA SER A 67 16.50 -14.57 4.28
C SER A 67 15.88 -14.28 5.65
N ILE A 68 14.55 -14.41 5.73
CA ILE A 68 13.77 -14.08 6.92
C ILE A 68 12.90 -15.27 7.30
N LYS A 69 12.99 -15.69 8.57
CA LYS A 69 12.04 -16.61 9.18
C LYS A 69 10.75 -15.87 9.54
N PHE A 70 9.62 -16.58 9.52
CA PHE A 70 8.31 -15.97 9.73
C PHE A 70 8.21 -15.26 11.09
N ASP A 71 8.72 -15.87 12.17
CA ASP A 71 8.81 -15.29 13.52
C ASP A 71 9.68 -14.02 13.62
N ARG A 72 10.45 -13.70 12.57
CA ARG A 72 11.36 -12.55 12.52
C ARG A 72 11.02 -11.55 11.42
N TRP A 73 9.79 -11.60 10.90
CA TRP A 73 9.34 -10.70 9.83
C TRP A 73 9.47 -9.23 10.22
N GLU A 74 9.10 -8.85 11.46
CA GLU A 74 9.22 -7.46 11.93
C GLU A 74 10.67 -6.97 11.90
N ARG A 75 11.62 -7.80 12.35
CA ARG A 75 13.05 -7.45 12.30
C ARG A 75 13.56 -7.34 10.87
N GLY A 76 12.98 -8.12 9.95
CA GLY A 76 13.21 -7.98 8.51
C GLY A 76 12.71 -6.63 7.99
N LEU A 77 11.50 -6.25 8.39
CA LEU A 77 10.84 -5.01 8.00
C LEU A 77 11.56 -3.77 8.56
N GLN A 78 12.01 -3.79 9.82
CA GLN A 78 12.82 -2.74 10.44
C GLN A 78 14.11 -2.48 9.64
N ARG A 79 14.87 -3.55 9.34
CA ARG A 79 16.09 -3.43 8.53
C ARG A 79 15.82 -2.93 7.13
N PHE A 80 14.68 -3.31 6.54
CA PHE A 80 14.25 -2.79 5.26
C PHE A 80 13.90 -1.29 5.34
N ALA A 81 13.15 -0.86 6.36
CA ALA A 81 12.84 0.54 6.56
C ALA A 81 14.10 1.41 6.66
N HIS A 82 15.12 0.93 7.38
CA HIS A 82 16.41 1.62 7.46
C HIS A 82 17.15 1.77 6.13
N THR A 83 16.81 1.03 5.07
CA THR A 83 17.45 1.23 3.77
C THR A 83 16.95 2.47 3.02
N TYR A 84 15.78 3.00 3.39
CA TYR A 84 15.22 4.21 2.75
C TYR A 84 14.96 5.36 3.74
N SER A 85 14.70 5.08 5.02
CA SER A 85 14.44 6.10 6.04
C SER A 85 14.91 5.64 7.43
N HIS A 86 15.85 6.37 8.03
CA HIS A 86 16.26 6.14 9.41
C HIS A 86 15.13 6.37 10.42
N GLN A 87 14.25 7.34 10.15
CA GLN A 87 13.14 7.68 11.02
C GLN A 87 12.08 6.57 11.04
N ASP A 88 11.68 6.05 9.88
CA ASP A 88 10.70 4.97 9.79
C ASP A 88 11.25 3.68 10.40
N GLY A 89 12.53 3.38 10.16
CA GLY A 89 13.20 2.24 10.77
C GLY A 89 13.20 2.32 12.30
N TRP A 90 13.56 3.48 12.86
CA TRP A 90 13.59 3.67 14.30
C TRP A 90 12.19 3.60 14.95
N GLU A 91 11.16 4.15 14.30
CA GLU A 91 9.78 4.01 14.77
C GLU A 91 9.40 2.53 14.91
N LEU A 92 9.68 1.73 13.89
CA LEU A 92 9.40 0.29 13.91
C LEU A 92 10.25 -0.47 14.92
N GLU A 93 11.49 -0.06 15.17
CA GLU A 93 12.35 -0.65 16.21
C GLU A 93 11.83 -0.35 17.61
N ARG A 94 11.37 0.88 17.85
CA ARG A 94 10.94 1.35 19.16
C ARG A 94 9.54 0.87 19.54
N PHE A 95 8.59 0.93 18.60
CA PHE A 95 7.17 0.68 18.87
C PHE A 95 6.68 -0.67 18.32
N GLY A 96 7.47 -1.32 17.46
CA GLY A 96 7.01 -2.48 16.69
C GLY A 96 5.99 -2.07 15.62
N PHE A 97 5.67 -2.99 14.71
CA PHE A 97 4.70 -2.68 13.65
C PHE A 97 3.32 -2.33 14.22
N LYS A 98 2.87 -3.05 15.24
CA LYS A 98 1.55 -2.89 15.86
C LYS A 98 1.25 -1.46 16.31
N LYS A 99 2.18 -0.84 17.04
CA LYS A 99 1.99 0.47 17.68
C LYS A 99 2.67 1.63 16.94
N ALA A 100 3.35 1.35 15.82
CA ALA A 100 3.88 2.41 14.95
C ALA A 100 2.75 3.28 14.38
N LYS A 101 3.07 4.54 14.08
CA LYS A 101 2.16 5.46 13.38
C LYS A 101 1.62 4.86 12.09
N LEU A 102 0.34 5.10 11.80
CA LEU A 102 -0.32 4.57 10.61
C LEU A 102 0.40 4.97 9.33
N GLU A 103 0.80 6.24 9.24
CA GLU A 103 1.58 6.76 8.12
C GLU A 103 2.87 5.95 7.88
N VAL A 104 3.59 5.55 8.95
CA VAL A 104 4.81 4.75 8.85
C VAL A 104 4.50 3.33 8.36
N LYS A 105 3.42 2.71 8.87
CA LYS A 105 2.96 1.40 8.39
C LYS A 105 2.64 1.43 6.89
N ILE A 106 1.95 2.47 6.44
CA ILE A 106 1.60 2.68 5.02
C ILE A 106 2.88 2.89 4.19
N ARG A 107 3.75 3.83 4.57
CA ARG A 107 4.98 4.12 3.84
C ARG A 107 5.86 2.89 3.71
N VAL A 108 6.11 2.15 4.80
CA VAL A 108 7.01 0.99 4.74
C VAL A 108 6.47 -0.11 3.83
N PHE A 109 5.14 -0.30 3.84
CA PHE A 109 4.50 -1.29 2.98
C PHE A 109 4.54 -0.86 1.51
N LYS A 110 4.29 0.42 1.21
CA LYS A 110 4.45 1.00 -0.14
C LYS A 110 5.86 0.75 -0.69
N HIS A 111 6.89 1.15 0.05
CA HIS A 111 8.28 0.97 -0.38
C HIS A 111 8.63 -0.52 -0.56
N LEU A 112 8.06 -1.40 0.26
CA LEU A 112 8.29 -2.85 0.13
C LEU A 112 7.66 -3.43 -1.15
N LEU A 113 6.50 -2.92 -1.56
CA LEU A 113 5.86 -3.28 -2.83
C LEU A 113 6.63 -2.71 -4.02
N GLU A 114 7.03 -1.43 -3.95
CA GLU A 114 7.84 -0.77 -4.99
C GLU A 114 9.18 -1.49 -5.20
N ALA A 115 9.85 -1.89 -4.12
CA ALA A 115 11.09 -2.65 -4.19
C ALA A 115 10.97 -3.97 -4.95
N GLN A 116 9.75 -4.53 -5.13
CA GLN A 116 9.56 -5.72 -5.94
C GLN A 116 9.91 -5.46 -7.42
N PHE A 117 9.61 -4.26 -7.94
CA PHE A 117 9.92 -3.90 -9.34
C PHE A 117 11.41 -3.97 -9.65
N ASP A 118 12.26 -3.70 -8.67
CA ASP A 118 13.70 -3.68 -8.86
C ASP A 118 14.40 -4.96 -8.44
N MET A 119 13.97 -5.52 -7.31
CA MET A 119 14.74 -6.54 -6.60
C MET A 119 14.21 -7.95 -6.83
N TYR A 120 12.91 -8.11 -7.15
CA TYR A 120 12.35 -9.43 -7.44
C TYR A 120 12.40 -9.71 -8.95
N LYS A 121 13.49 -10.33 -9.42
CA LYS A 121 13.77 -10.57 -10.84
C LYS A 121 12.59 -11.15 -11.64
N SER A 122 11.94 -12.20 -11.14
CA SER A 122 10.83 -12.83 -11.89
C SER A 122 9.61 -11.92 -12.02
N PHE A 123 9.34 -11.05 -11.05
CA PHE A 123 8.28 -10.05 -11.17
C PHE A 123 8.70 -8.94 -12.13
N LYS A 124 9.91 -8.42 -11.97
CA LYS A 124 10.51 -7.43 -12.88
C LYS A 124 10.45 -7.87 -14.34
N ASP A 125 10.87 -9.10 -14.62
CA ASP A 125 10.88 -9.66 -15.97
C ASP A 125 9.45 -9.73 -16.56
N LYS A 126 8.43 -10.08 -15.75
CA LYS A 126 7.02 -10.07 -16.19
C LYS A 126 6.51 -8.65 -16.46
N VAL A 127 6.83 -7.69 -15.58
CA VAL A 127 6.38 -6.29 -15.71
C VAL A 127 7.02 -5.63 -16.92
N ASN A 128 8.29 -5.91 -17.22
CA ASN A 128 9.00 -5.35 -18.37
C ASN A 128 8.46 -5.81 -19.73
N LEU A 129 7.64 -6.88 -19.77
CA LEU A 129 6.96 -7.32 -20.99
C LEU A 129 5.69 -6.52 -21.27
N LEU A 130 5.19 -5.75 -20.30
CA LEU A 130 3.97 -4.95 -20.43
C LEU A 130 4.23 -3.70 -21.27
N GLY A 131 3.25 -3.34 -22.09
CA GLY A 131 3.29 -2.10 -22.86
C GLY A 131 3.14 -0.87 -21.98
N ALA A 132 3.65 0.29 -22.44
CA ALA A 132 3.53 1.55 -21.71
C ALA A 132 2.07 1.94 -21.40
N THR A 133 1.13 1.53 -22.24
CA THR A 133 -0.32 1.76 -22.03
C THR A 133 -0.86 0.91 -20.88
N GLU A 134 -0.36 -0.31 -20.71
CA GLU A 134 -0.79 -1.22 -19.64
C GLU A 134 -0.19 -0.84 -18.28
N LEU A 135 0.96 -0.16 -18.29
CA LEU A 135 1.63 0.33 -17.07
C LEU A 135 1.04 1.64 -16.56
N ARG A 136 0.50 2.49 -17.45
CA ARG A 136 -0.03 3.80 -17.08
C ARG A 136 -1.52 3.74 -16.77
N LEU A 137 -1.85 3.84 -15.49
CA LEU A 137 -3.21 4.16 -15.07
C LEU A 137 -3.66 5.45 -15.75
N GLN A 138 -4.88 5.45 -16.28
CA GLN A 138 -5.51 6.63 -16.85
C GLN A 138 -6.53 7.19 -15.85
N PRO A 139 -6.70 8.52 -15.77
CA PRO A 139 -7.76 9.09 -14.97
C PRO A 139 -9.12 8.61 -15.50
N CYS A 140 -10.07 8.39 -14.60
CA CYS A 140 -11.43 7.98 -14.98
C CYS A 140 -12.23 9.13 -15.63
N GLY A 141 -11.80 10.37 -15.40
CA GLY A 141 -12.40 11.54 -16.02
C GLY A 141 -11.70 12.83 -15.63
N ARG A 142 -12.13 13.93 -16.27
CA ARG A 142 -11.74 15.29 -15.89
C ARG A 142 -12.97 16.18 -15.74
N ASP A 143 -12.94 17.11 -14.80
CA ASP A 143 -14.02 18.10 -14.67
C ASP A 143 -13.84 19.29 -15.62
N LYS A 144 -14.78 20.25 -15.57
CA LYS A 144 -14.77 21.45 -16.41
C LYS A 144 -13.55 22.36 -16.19
N LYS A 145 -12.85 22.22 -15.07
CA LYS A 145 -11.63 22.97 -14.76
C LYS A 145 -10.37 22.22 -15.19
N GLY A 146 -10.52 21.03 -15.79
CA GLY A 146 -9.41 20.18 -16.22
C GLY A 146 -8.83 19.31 -15.11
N VAL A 147 -9.42 19.33 -13.91
CA VAL A 147 -8.94 18.51 -12.78
C VAL A 147 -9.21 17.04 -13.07
N SER A 148 -8.20 16.19 -12.87
CA SER A 148 -8.29 14.76 -13.09
C SER A 148 -8.87 14.03 -11.88
N TYR A 149 -9.67 13.00 -12.16
CA TYR A 149 -10.23 12.11 -11.16
C TYR A 149 -9.76 10.70 -11.43
N TRP A 150 -9.53 9.97 -10.35
CA TRP A 150 -8.98 8.62 -10.38
C TRP A 150 -9.88 7.68 -9.60
N CYS A 151 -10.10 6.51 -10.15
CA CYS A 151 -11.04 5.53 -9.63
C CYS A 151 -10.29 4.28 -9.19
N GLN A 152 -10.62 3.78 -8.01
CA GLN A 152 -10.27 2.44 -7.57
C GLN A 152 -11.55 1.67 -7.32
N LEU A 153 -11.63 0.48 -7.89
CA LEU A 153 -12.72 -0.45 -7.68
C LEU A 153 -12.11 -1.81 -7.37
N ASP A 154 -12.33 -2.33 -6.17
CA ASP A 154 -11.88 -3.70 -5.84
C ASP A 154 -12.92 -4.76 -6.23
N GLU A 155 -12.53 -6.03 -6.09
CA GLU A 155 -13.37 -7.20 -6.35
C GLU A 155 -14.65 -7.23 -5.49
N CYS A 156 -14.65 -6.54 -4.34
CA CYS A 156 -15.80 -6.37 -3.45
C CYS A 156 -16.73 -5.22 -3.85
N ALA A 157 -16.46 -4.57 -4.99
CA ALA A 157 -17.14 -3.36 -5.45
C ALA A 157 -17.07 -2.18 -4.46
N ASN A 158 -15.98 -2.09 -3.69
CA ASN A 158 -15.63 -0.88 -2.96
C ASN A 158 -15.07 0.13 -3.97
N LEU A 159 -15.75 1.27 -4.08
CA LEU A 159 -15.38 2.35 -4.97
C LEU A 159 -14.66 3.43 -4.18
N ARG A 160 -13.56 3.95 -4.71
CA ARG A 160 -12.91 5.17 -4.23
C ARG A 160 -12.63 6.09 -5.39
N ILE A 161 -12.96 7.37 -5.22
CA ILE A 161 -12.68 8.41 -6.20
C ILE A 161 -11.75 9.43 -5.56
N TYR A 162 -10.59 9.60 -6.17
CA TYR A 162 -9.59 10.58 -5.79
C TYR A 162 -9.59 11.73 -6.78
N ARG A 163 -9.45 12.94 -6.25
CA ARG A 163 -9.23 14.16 -7.02
C ARG A 163 -7.74 14.50 -6.96
N ASP A 164 -7.16 14.71 -8.14
CA ASP A 164 -5.78 15.15 -8.33
C ASP A 164 -5.66 16.65 -8.07
N ASP A 165 -4.74 17.06 -7.19
CA ASP A 165 -4.31 18.45 -7.04
C ASP A 165 -2.90 18.59 -7.59
N GLN A 166 -2.79 19.14 -8.81
CA GLN A 166 -1.52 19.24 -9.52
C GLN A 166 -0.59 20.31 -8.94
N ASP A 167 -1.15 21.31 -8.25
CA ASP A 167 -0.36 22.39 -7.66
C ASP A 167 0.27 21.93 -6.34
N GLU A 168 -0.48 21.17 -5.53
CA GLU A 168 0.01 20.62 -4.27
C GLU A 168 0.69 19.25 -4.41
N GLU A 169 0.63 18.63 -5.60
CA GLU A 169 1.05 17.24 -5.86
C GLU A 169 0.36 16.23 -4.91
N THR A 170 -0.87 16.55 -4.49
CA THR A 170 -1.64 15.74 -3.54
C THR A 170 -2.86 15.10 -4.19
N TRP A 171 -3.34 14.04 -3.56
CA TRP A 171 -4.53 13.30 -3.98
C TRP A 171 -5.52 13.28 -2.84
N THR A 172 -6.72 13.80 -3.07
CA THR A 172 -7.75 13.90 -2.04
C THR A 172 -8.89 12.94 -2.34
N LEU A 173 -9.27 12.10 -1.37
CA LEU A 173 -10.45 11.23 -1.51
C LEU A 173 -11.73 12.08 -1.50
N VAL A 174 -12.50 12.05 -2.58
CA VAL A 174 -13.73 12.85 -2.73
C VAL A 174 -15.01 12.01 -2.70
N ALA A 175 -14.93 10.70 -2.92
CA ALA A 175 -16.05 9.79 -2.75
C ALA A 175 -15.58 8.38 -2.38
N ARG A 176 -16.38 7.67 -1.58
CA ARG A 176 -16.17 6.26 -1.27
C ARG A 176 -17.48 5.49 -1.14
N SER A 177 -17.48 4.21 -1.53
CA SER A 177 -18.44 3.21 -1.09
C SER A 177 -17.71 2.12 -0.32
N ALA A 178 -18.36 1.60 0.73
CA ALA A 178 -17.88 0.44 1.46
C ALA A 178 -18.99 -0.62 1.44
N LYS A 179 -18.72 -1.74 0.79
CA LYS A 179 -19.53 -2.96 0.83
C LYS A 179 -18.76 -4.01 1.61
N VAL A 180 -19.47 -4.74 2.46
CA VAL A 180 -18.94 -5.95 3.10
C VAL A 180 -18.95 -7.05 2.03
N CYS A 181 -17.78 -7.64 1.76
CA CYS A 181 -17.68 -8.81 0.90
C CYS A 181 -18.32 -10.02 1.60
N PHE A 182 -19.22 -10.73 0.92
CA PHE A 182 -19.92 -11.92 1.43
C PHE A 182 -19.32 -13.21 0.89
#